data_AF-A0A1J5Q2H5-F1
#
_entry.id   AF-A0A1J5Q2H5-F1
#
_cell.length_a   1.000
_cell.length_b   1.000
_cell.length_c   1.000
_cell.angle_alpha   90.00
_cell.angle_beta   90.00
_cell.angle_gamma   90.00
#
_symmetry.space_group_name_H-M   'P 1'
#
loop_
_entity.id
_entity.type
_entity.pdbx_description
1 polymer ?
#
loop_
_entity_poly.entity_id
_entity_poly.type
_entity_poly.pdbx_seq_one_letter_code
_entity_poly.pdbx_strand_id
1 'polypeptide(L)'
;MKPLSEIDPSQIVIHDAHIQDPTYAFALSRISNSVLDHVPVGVFRDVERAPFSELIHQQIDDVIAKEGKGQLASLLSGGDTWQVG
;
A
#
# COMPACT_ATOMS: atom_id res chain seq x y z
N MET A 1 30.62 11.35 13.48
CA MET A 1 29.67 10.78 14.46
C MET A 1 30.39 10.51 15.77
N LYS A 2 29.69 10.59 16.92
CA LYS A 2 30.22 10.12 18.21
C LYS A 2 30.18 8.58 18.24
N PRO A 3 31.14 7.91 18.89
CA PRO A 3 31.07 6.46 19.08
C PRO A 3 29.86 6.07 19.95
N LEU A 4 29.34 4.85 19.77
CA LEU A 4 28.15 4.37 20.48
C LEU A 4 28.28 4.47 22.01
N SER A 5 29.50 4.29 22.53
CA SER A 5 29.83 4.41 23.95
C SER A 5 29.64 5.82 24.53
N GLU A 6 29.53 6.85 23.68
CA GLU A 6 29.38 8.25 24.07
C GLU A 6 27.95 8.80 23.82
N ILE A 7 27.03 7.93 23.39
CA ILE A 7 25.62 8.29 23.13
C ILE A 7 24.76 7.73 24.27
N ASP A 8 23.92 8.60 24.86
CA ASP A 8 22.90 8.16 25.80
C ASP A 8 21.94 7.19 25.09
N PRO A 9 21.70 5.97 25.62
CA PRO A 9 20.79 5.00 25.00
C PRO A 9 19.41 5.56 24.66
N SER A 10 18.92 6.55 25.39
CA SER A 10 17.63 7.22 25.13
C SER A 10 17.62 8.05 23.82
N GLN A 11 18.79 8.38 23.27
CA GLN A 11 18.93 9.10 22.00
C GLN A 11 19.03 8.17 20.78
N ILE A 12 19.10 6.85 21.01
CA ILE A 12 19.21 5.86 19.94
C ILE A 12 17.82 5.51 19.43
N VAL A 13 17.58 5.81 18.14
CA VAL A 13 16.38 5.37 17.45
C VAL A 13 16.61 3.98 16.87
N ILE A 14 15.73 3.04 17.20
CA ILE A 14 15.72 1.68 16.63
C ILE A 14 14.68 1.66 15.51
N HIS A 15 15.08 1.16 14.34
CA HIS A 15 14.18 1.04 13.20
C HIS A 15 13.17 -0.09 13.38
N ASP A 16 11.88 0.23 13.23
CA ASP A 16 10.80 -0.73 13.10
C ASP A 16 10.18 -0.65 11.70
N ALA A 17 10.35 -1.71 10.91
CA ALA A 17 9.86 -1.79 9.54
C ALA A 17 8.34 -1.99 9.44
N HIS A 18 7.66 -2.36 10.54
CA HIS A 18 6.25 -2.76 10.55
C HIS A 18 5.28 -1.62 10.92
N ILE A 19 5.80 -0.39 11.10
CA ILE A 19 4.97 0.79 11.33
C ILE A 19 4.03 0.99 10.14
N GLN A 20 2.72 1.00 10.43
CA GLN A 20 1.67 1.06 9.41
C GLN A 20 1.68 2.38 8.62
N ASP A 21 1.89 3.50 9.31
CA ASP A 21 2.03 4.81 8.68
C ASP A 21 3.33 4.88 7.87
N PRO A 22 3.25 5.05 6.54
CA PRO A 22 4.44 5.05 5.69
C PRO A 22 5.33 6.29 5.88
N THR A 23 4.87 7.32 6.60
CA THR A 23 5.61 8.58 6.84
C THR A 23 7.01 8.32 7.40
N TYR A 24 7.14 7.39 8.35
CA TYR A 24 8.40 7.03 8.97
C TYR A 24 9.39 6.41 7.97
N ALA A 25 8.94 5.42 7.19
CA ALA A 25 9.76 4.77 6.18
C ALA A 25 10.21 5.73 5.07
N PHE A 26 9.33 6.66 4.65
CA PHE A 26 9.69 7.69 3.69
C PHE A 26 10.66 8.72 4.26
N ALA A 27 10.54 9.08 5.55
CA ALA A 27 11.53 9.95 6.18
C ALA A 27 12.91 9.30 6.20
N LEU A 28 12.98 8.01 6.56
CA LEU A 28 14.22 7.22 6.58
C LEU A 28 14.89 7.14 5.20
N SER A 29 14.12 6.92 4.12
CA SER A 29 14.68 6.80 2.77
C SER A 29 15.32 8.08 2.22
N ARG A 30 15.05 9.23 2.86
CA ARG A 30 15.56 10.55 2.47
C ARG A 30 16.69 11.04 3.39
N ILE A 31 17.13 10.24 4.35
CA ILE A 31 18.32 10.55 5.14
C ILE A 31 19.53 10.36 4.23
N SER A 32 20.03 11.46 3.68
CA SER A 32 21.28 11.51 2.93
C SER A 32 21.98 12.85 3.14
N ASN A 33 23.29 12.87 2.95
CA ASN A 33 24.09 14.10 2.91
C ASN A 33 24.73 14.28 1.52
N SER A 34 25.38 15.41 1.27
CA SER A 34 25.95 15.75 -0.04
C SER A 34 27.08 14.81 -0.49
N VAL A 35 27.68 14.05 0.42
CA VAL A 35 28.82 13.16 0.16
C VAL A 35 28.39 11.69 0.09
N LEU A 36 27.13 11.39 0.43
CA LEU A 36 26.51 10.06 0.43
C LEU A 36 27.27 9.00 1.23
N ASP A 37 28.06 9.40 2.22
CA ASP A 37 28.85 8.48 3.08
C ASP A 37 28.01 7.82 4.19
N HIS A 38 26.78 8.30 4.40
CA HIS A 38 25.85 7.83 5.43
C HIS A 38 24.43 7.67 4.88
N VAL A 39 24.26 6.76 3.92
CA VAL A 39 22.97 6.42 3.32
C VAL A 39 22.42 5.13 3.97
N PRO A 40 21.21 5.14 4.52
CA PRO A 40 20.57 3.93 5.03
C PRO A 40 20.40 2.89 3.92
N VAL A 41 20.59 1.61 4.25
CA VAL A 41 20.40 0.48 3.32
C VAL A 41 19.70 -0.64 4.06
N GLY A 42 18.74 -1.30 3.41
CA GLY A 42 17.97 -2.40 3.99
C GLY A 42 16.47 -2.30 3.70
N VAL A 43 15.69 -3.08 4.43
CA VAL A 43 14.22 -3.00 4.38
C VAL A 43 13.78 -1.81 5.23
N PHE A 44 13.19 -0.79 4.59
CA PHE A 44 12.65 0.38 5.31
C PHE A 44 11.18 0.22 5.72
N ARG A 45 10.47 -0.69 5.08
CA ARG A 45 9.05 -0.96 5.33
C ARG A 45 8.69 -2.38 4.95
N ASP A 46 8.11 -3.10 5.89
CA ASP A 46 7.58 -4.45 5.76
C ASP A 46 6.22 -4.49 6.46
N VAL A 47 5.14 -4.43 5.69
CA VAL A 47 3.78 -4.44 6.25
C VAL A 47 2.87 -5.32 5.41
N GLU A 48 1.95 -5.97 6.10
CA GLU A 48 0.90 -6.76 5.46
C GLU A 48 -0.22 -5.85 4.94
N ARG A 49 -0.52 -5.95 3.64
CA ARG A 49 -1.62 -5.25 3.00
C ARG A 49 -2.13 -6.06 1.82
N ALA A 50 -3.45 -6.19 1.70
CA ALA A 50 -4.08 -6.85 0.58
C ALA A 50 -3.67 -6.20 -0.77
N PRO A 51 -3.31 -6.99 -1.79
CA PRO A 51 -3.10 -6.50 -3.13
C PRO A 51 -4.37 -5.87 -3.71
N PHE A 52 -4.20 -4.93 -4.63
CA PHE A 52 -5.33 -4.30 -5.31
C PHE A 52 -6.28 -5.31 -5.97
N SER A 53 -5.74 -6.37 -6.58
CA SER A 53 -6.54 -7.41 -7.25
C SER A 53 -7.46 -8.16 -6.28
N GLU A 54 -6.97 -8.45 -5.07
CA GLU A 54 -7.77 -9.10 -4.04
C GLU A 54 -8.92 -8.18 -3.60
N LEU A 55 -8.62 -6.89 -3.39
CA LEU A 55 -9.63 -5.90 -3.03
C LEU A 55 -10.71 -5.73 -4.11
N ILE A 56 -10.35 -5.77 -5.39
CA ILE A 56 -11.32 -5.69 -6.50
C ILE A 56 -12.18 -6.94 -6.59
N HIS A 57 -11.60 -8.13 -6.44
CA HIS A 57 -12.38 -9.36 -6.43
C HIS A 57 -13.35 -9.40 -5.26
N GLN A 58 -12.89 -9.03 -4.06
CA GLN A 58 -13.74 -8.93 -2.89
C GLN A 58 -14.91 -7.96 -3.13
N GLN A 59 -14.65 -6.81 -3.75
CA GLN A 59 -15.69 -5.85 -4.10
C GLN A 59 -16.74 -6.44 -5.06
N ILE A 60 -16.32 -7.20 -6.07
CA ILE A 60 -17.23 -7.86 -7.02
C ILE A 60 -18.06 -8.94 -6.30
N ASP A 61 -17.42 -9.76 -5.48
CA ASP A 61 -18.07 -10.83 -4.73
C ASP A 61 -19.12 -10.28 -3.76
N ASP A 62 -18.83 -9.18 -3.08
CA ASP A 62 -19.75 -8.49 -2.17
C ASP A 62 -21.01 -8.00 -2.92
N VAL A 63 -20.84 -7.45 -4.13
CA VAL A 63 -21.97 -7.01 -4.98
C VAL A 63 -22.78 -8.22 -5.45
N ILE A 64 -22.13 -9.28 -5.91
CA ILE A 64 -22.83 -10.50 -6.34
C ILE A 64 -23.60 -11.14 -5.18
N ALA A 65 -23.05 -11.15 -3.97
CA ALA A 65 -23.72 -11.67 -2.79
C ALA A 65 -24.97 -10.86 -2.43
N LYS A 66 -24.93 -9.54 -2.63
CA LYS A 66 -26.02 -8.61 -2.29
C LYS A 66 -27.10 -8.53 -3.38
N GLU A 67 -26.71 -8.48 -4.64
CA GLU A 67 -27.58 -8.13 -5.78
C GLU A 67 -27.79 -9.30 -6.76
N GLY A 68 -27.09 -10.42 -6.54
CA GLY A 68 -27.06 -11.56 -7.44
C GLY A 68 -26.05 -11.38 -8.58
N LYS A 69 -25.83 -12.44 -9.37
CA LYS A 69 -24.86 -12.46 -10.47
C LYS A 69 -25.22 -11.55 -11.66
N GLY A 70 -26.40 -10.93 -11.65
CA GLY A 70 -26.97 -10.27 -12.83
C GLY A 70 -27.38 -11.27 -13.92
N GLN A 71 -28.09 -10.78 -14.93
CA GLN A 71 -28.50 -11.56 -16.10
C GLN A 71 -28.02 -10.86 -17.37
N LEU A 72 -27.07 -11.48 -18.08
CA LEU A 72 -26.50 -10.92 -19.31
C LEU A 72 -27.58 -10.63 -20.36
N ALA A 73 -28.57 -11.51 -20.51
CA ALA A 73 -29.69 -11.29 -21.43
C ALA A 73 -30.44 -9.99 -21.12
N SER A 74 -30.72 -9.72 -19.84
CA SER A 74 -31.39 -8.49 -19.39
C SER A 74 -30.53 -7.24 -19.62
N LEU A 75 -29.21 -7.36 -19.49
CA LEU A 75 -28.27 -6.27 -19.82
C LEU A 75 -28.28 -5.97 -21.32
N LEU A 76 -28.21 -7.02 -22.15
CA LEU A 76 -28.16 -6.90 -23.61
C LEU A 76 -29.48 -6.42 -24.21
N SER A 77 -30.62 -6.74 -23.58
CA SER A 77 -31.94 -6.28 -23.98
C SER A 77 -32.39 -5.01 -23.25
N GLY A 78 -31.46 -4.29 -22.62
CA GLY A 78 -31.73 -3.07 -21.85
C GLY A 78 -32.11 -1.87 -22.73
N GLY A 79 -32.49 -0.77 -22.07
CA GLY A 79 -33.14 0.39 -22.72
C GLY A 79 -32.31 1.18 -23.74
N ASP A 80 -31.01 0.93 -23.85
CA ASP A 80 -30.10 1.63 -24.77
C ASP A 80 -29.85 0.88 -26.09
N THR A 81 -30.70 -0.07 -26.46
CA THR A 81 -30.64 -0.69 -27.80
C THR A 81 -31.50 0.11 -28.79
N TRP A 82 -30.88 0.66 -29.85
CA TRP A 82 -31.65 1.16 -31.00
C TRP A 82 -31.81 0.05 -32.03
N GLN A 83 -33.01 -0.08 -32.62
CA GLN A 83 -33.20 -0.94 -33.79
C GLN A 83 -32.93 -0.13 -35.06
N VAL A 84 -32.12 -0.67 -35.97
CA VAL A 84 -31.91 -0.09 -37.31
C VAL A 84 -33.03 -0.60 -38.22
N GLY A 85 -33.78 0.31 -38.82
CA GLY A 85 -34.82 0.06 -39.83
C GLY A 85 -34.83 1.15 -40.89
#